data_AF-A0A5C8VJ76-F1
#
_entry.id   AF-A0A5C8VJ76-F1
#
_cell.length_a   1.000
_cell.length_b   1.000
_cell.length_c   1.000
_cell.angle_alpha   90.00
_cell.angle_beta   90.00
_cell.angle_gamma   90.00
#
_symmetry.space_group_name_H-M   'P 1'
#
loop_
_entity.id
_entity.type
_entity.pdbx_description
1 polymer ?
#
loop_
_entity_poly.entity_id
_entity_poly.type
_entity_poly.pdbx_seq_one_letter_code
_entity_poly.pdbx_strand_id
1 'polypeptide(L)'
;MNVSVTQSCTETSGSIATSKSDGLFLCPARINLVESQIKGASHFYIVHAYGLLAIRKNSERLADCWAAHQLANAPNGPHYIKQWITHWTNYGVTQSTFGTPAQRIANVRSCCACGI
;
A
#
# COMPACT_ATOMS: atom_id res chain seq x y z
N MET A 1 -13.78 -2.94 -12.88
CA MET A 1 -14.59 -2.59 -11.69
C MET A 1 -14.45 -1.08 -11.52
N ASN A 2 -15.53 -0.32 -11.63
CA ASN A 2 -15.46 1.13 -11.45
C ASN A 2 -15.55 1.41 -9.95
N VAL A 3 -14.43 1.78 -9.35
CA VAL A 3 -14.33 2.12 -7.93
C VAL A 3 -14.27 3.65 -7.84
N SER A 4 -15.16 4.25 -7.04
CA SER A 4 -15.10 5.68 -6.77
C SER A 4 -13.84 6.02 -5.99
N VAL A 5 -13.16 7.11 -6.33
CA VAL A 5 -11.97 7.58 -5.61
C VAL A 5 -12.26 8.95 -5.03
N THR A 6 -12.27 9.04 -3.71
CA THR A 6 -12.58 10.26 -2.97
C THR A 6 -11.35 10.75 -2.22
N GLN A 7 -11.02 12.03 -2.34
CA GLN A 7 -9.94 12.65 -1.59
C GLN A 7 -10.46 13.15 -0.24
N SER A 8 -10.21 12.40 0.83
CA SER A 8 -10.61 12.79 2.19
C SER A 8 -9.69 12.16 3.23
N CYS A 9 -8.89 12.99 3.91
CA CYS A 9 -8.04 12.54 5.02
C CYS A 9 -8.83 12.14 6.27
N THR A 10 -10.05 12.66 6.42
CA THR A 10 -10.95 12.28 7.53
C THR A 10 -11.37 10.82 7.39
N GLU A 11 -11.66 10.39 6.16
CA GLU A 11 -12.14 9.02 5.89
C GLU A 11 -11.03 7.97 6.01
N THR A 12 -9.76 8.35 5.82
CA THR A 12 -8.61 7.45 5.95
C THR A 12 -8.12 7.27 7.39
N SER A 13 -8.69 8.01 8.36
CA SER A 13 -8.28 7.99 9.77
C SER A 13 -6.76 8.15 9.94
N GLY A 14 -6.15 9.01 9.13
CA GLY A 14 -4.70 9.29 9.18
C GLY A 14 -3.81 8.40 8.30
N SER A 15 -4.37 7.39 7.63
CA SER A 15 -3.68 6.54 6.65
C SER A 15 -3.56 7.23 5.27
N ILE A 16 -2.68 6.71 4.40
CA ILE A 16 -2.47 7.23 3.03
C ILE A 16 -3.68 6.94 2.14
N ALA A 17 -4.17 5.70 2.21
CA ALA A 17 -5.33 5.22 1.49
C ALA A 17 -6.08 4.22 2.37
N THR A 18 -7.39 4.14 2.21
CA THR A 18 -8.21 3.06 2.75
C THR A 18 -9.34 2.72 1.79
N SER A 19 -9.96 1.57 1.99
CA SER A 19 -11.15 1.15 1.27
C SER A 19 -12.34 1.10 2.21
N LYS A 20 -13.50 1.57 1.76
CA LYS A 20 -14.80 1.32 2.40
C LYS A 20 -15.75 0.65 1.42
N SER A 21 -16.94 0.27 1.88
CA SER A 21 -17.94 -0.50 1.11
C SER A 21 -18.30 0.08 -0.26
N ASP A 22 -18.06 1.36 -0.47
CA ASP A 22 -18.50 2.17 -1.61
C ASP A 22 -17.35 2.78 -2.45
N GLY A 23 -16.09 2.65 -2.01
CA GLY A 23 -14.99 3.32 -2.71
C GLY A 23 -13.62 3.28 -2.04
N LEU A 24 -12.69 3.94 -2.72
CA LEU A 24 -11.34 4.19 -2.27
C LEU A 24 -11.25 5.61 -1.72
N PHE A 25 -10.66 5.77 -0.53
CA PHE A 25 -10.44 7.07 0.08
C PHE A 25 -8.94 7.31 0.16
N LEU A 26 -8.51 8.47 -0.32
CA LEU A 26 -7.11 8.88 -0.36
C LEU A 26 -6.93 10.12 0.52
N CYS A 27 -5.80 10.20 1.22
CA CYS A 27 -5.40 11.41 1.94
C CYS A 27 -4.26 12.11 1.20
N PRO A 28 -4.52 13.19 0.43
CA PRO A 28 -3.49 13.89 -0.34
C PRO A 28 -2.31 14.39 0.50
N ALA A 29 -2.57 14.87 1.73
CA ALA A 29 -1.52 15.34 2.62
C ALA A 29 -0.54 14.22 3.01
N ARG A 30 -1.04 13.00 3.25
CA ARG A 30 -0.20 11.84 3.57
C ARG A 30 0.51 11.29 2.34
N ILE A 31 -0.14 11.31 1.17
CA ILE A 31 0.50 10.97 -0.11
C ILE A 31 1.70 11.90 -0.35
N ASN A 32 1.50 13.22 -0.24
CA ASN A 32 2.56 14.21 -0.45
C ASN A 32 3.72 14.05 0.55
N LEU A 33 3.42 13.70 1.81
CA LEU A 33 4.43 13.40 2.81
C LEU A 33 5.27 12.16 2.45
N VAL A 34 4.62 11.08 2.02
CA VAL A 34 5.33 9.86 1.63
C VAL A 34 6.15 10.09 0.36
N GLU A 35 5.61 10.83 -0.61
CA GLU A 35 6.33 11.19 -1.84
C GLU A 35 7.52 12.13 -1.59
N SER A 36 7.44 13.00 -0.58
CA SER A 36 8.59 13.83 -0.19
C SER A 36 9.66 13.05 0.58
N GLN A 37 9.28 11.98 1.28
CA GLN A 37 10.20 11.08 1.95
C GLN A 37 10.91 10.15 0.96
N ILE A 38 10.14 9.42 0.15
CA ILE A 38 10.62 8.52 -0.88
C ILE A 38 9.67 8.59 -2.08
N LYS A 39 10.12 9.24 -3.15
CA LYS A 39 9.33 9.41 -4.38
C LYS A 39 8.93 8.05 -4.97
N GLY A 40 7.64 7.89 -5.27
CA GLY A 40 7.03 6.68 -5.79
C GLY A 40 6.55 5.69 -4.74
N ALA A 41 6.87 5.87 -3.46
CA ALA A 41 6.44 4.95 -2.41
C ALA A 41 4.92 4.98 -2.18
N SER A 42 4.24 6.11 -2.41
CA SER A 42 2.79 6.25 -2.19
C SER A 42 1.97 5.31 -3.09
N HIS A 43 2.51 4.96 -4.26
CA HIS A 43 1.83 4.14 -5.27
C HIS A 43 1.47 2.75 -4.72
N PHE A 44 2.37 2.13 -3.95
CA PHE A 44 2.09 0.82 -3.34
C PHE A 44 0.90 0.89 -2.37
N TYR A 45 0.79 1.94 -1.55
CA TYR A 45 -0.33 2.09 -0.60
C TYR A 45 -1.68 2.22 -1.31
N ILE A 46 -1.70 2.89 -2.47
CA ILE A 46 -2.92 3.02 -3.28
C ILE A 46 -3.34 1.65 -3.81
N VAL A 47 -2.41 0.89 -4.40
CA VAL A 47 -2.68 -0.46 -4.91
C VAL A 47 -3.07 -1.42 -3.78
N HIS A 48 -2.44 -1.31 -2.62
CA HIS A 48 -2.82 -2.04 -1.41
C HIS A 48 -4.28 -1.78 -1.02
N ALA A 49 -4.73 -0.53 -1.05
CA ALA A 49 -6.12 -0.20 -0.71
C ALA A 49 -7.12 -0.74 -1.75
N TYR A 50 -6.74 -0.85 -3.03
CA TYR A 50 -7.52 -1.65 -4.00
C TYR A 50 -7.53 -3.14 -3.66
N GLY A 51 -6.42 -3.67 -3.14
CA GLY A 51 -6.32 -5.04 -2.66
C GLY A 51 -7.35 -5.35 -1.58
N LEU A 52 -7.52 -4.46 -0.60
CA LEU A 52 -8.54 -4.61 0.45
C LEU A 52 -9.97 -4.74 -0.12
N LEU A 53 -10.31 -3.99 -1.17
CA LEU A 53 -11.58 -4.15 -1.89
C LEU A 53 -11.65 -5.48 -2.66
N ALA A 54 -10.60 -5.82 -3.38
CA ALA A 54 -10.58 -6.97 -4.29
C ALA A 54 -10.70 -8.30 -3.54
N ILE A 55 -10.04 -8.45 -2.39
CA ILE A 55 -10.05 -9.70 -1.63
C ILE A 55 -11.32 -9.90 -0.79
N ARG A 56 -12.19 -8.86 -0.68
CA ARG A 56 -13.41 -8.85 0.16
C ARG A 56 -13.17 -9.35 1.60
N LYS A 57 -11.98 -9.10 2.12
CA LYS A 57 -11.51 -9.48 3.46
C LYS A 57 -10.77 -8.29 4.06
N ASN A 58 -10.96 -8.05 5.35
CA ASN A 58 -10.20 -7.03 6.07
C ASN A 58 -8.83 -7.59 6.51
N SER A 59 -8.02 -8.01 5.53
CA SER A 59 -6.71 -8.62 5.77
C SER A 59 -5.60 -7.84 5.09
N GLU A 60 -4.93 -7.02 5.89
CA GLU A 60 -3.76 -6.24 5.49
C GLU A 60 -2.68 -7.09 4.81
N ARG A 61 -2.42 -8.28 5.37
CA ARG A 61 -1.43 -9.22 4.84
C ARG A 61 -1.78 -9.70 3.43
N LEU A 62 -3.05 -10.04 3.21
CA LEU A 62 -3.53 -10.48 1.90
C LEU A 62 -3.58 -9.32 0.90
N ALA A 63 -3.92 -8.10 1.35
CA ALA A 63 -3.91 -6.90 0.52
C ALA A 63 -2.49 -6.50 0.09
N ASP A 64 -1.50 -6.60 0.99
CA ASP A 64 -0.08 -6.45 0.67
C ASP A 64 0.35 -7.45 -0.42
N CYS A 65 -0.04 -8.71 -0.28
CA CYS A 65 0.27 -9.74 -1.28
C CYS A 65 -0.41 -9.48 -2.62
N TRP A 66 -1.69 -9.10 -2.60
CA TRP A 66 -2.42 -8.75 -3.81
C TRP A 66 -1.74 -7.57 -4.52
N ALA A 67 -1.39 -6.51 -3.80
CA ALA A 67 -0.71 -5.35 -4.38
C ALA A 67 0.66 -5.70 -4.95
N ALA A 68 1.42 -6.52 -4.23
CA ALA A 68 2.71 -6.98 -4.69
C ALA A 68 2.60 -7.80 -5.99
N HIS A 69 1.60 -8.67 -6.12
CA HIS A 69 1.31 -9.39 -7.36
C HIS A 69 0.91 -8.47 -8.52
N GLN A 70 0.04 -7.50 -8.27
CA GLN A 70 -0.38 -6.56 -9.33
C GLN A 70 0.80 -5.73 -9.82
N LEU A 71 1.62 -5.22 -8.90
CA LEU A 71 2.78 -4.41 -9.24
C LEU A 71 3.91 -5.25 -9.86
N ALA A 72 4.13 -6.50 -9.46
CA ALA A 72 5.15 -7.34 -10.09
C ALA A 72 4.91 -7.51 -11.61
N ASN A 73 3.65 -7.51 -12.05
CA ASN A 73 3.26 -7.68 -13.44
C ASN A 73 3.02 -6.37 -14.19
N ALA A 74 3.05 -5.22 -13.51
CA ALA A 74 2.78 -3.92 -14.11
C ALA A 74 4.06 -3.26 -14.65
N PRO A 75 3.98 -2.46 -15.73
CA PRO A 75 5.08 -1.60 -16.15
C PRO A 75 5.53 -0.70 -14.98
N ASN A 76 6.84 -0.68 -14.71
CA ASN A 76 7.45 0.03 -13.57
C ASN A 76 6.96 -0.42 -12.17
N GLY A 77 6.14 -1.45 -12.05
CA GLY A 77 5.64 -1.86 -10.73
C GLY A 77 6.71 -2.38 -9.77
N PRO A 78 7.76 -3.13 -10.20
CA PRO A 78 8.90 -3.45 -9.35
C PRO A 78 9.61 -2.23 -8.77
N HIS A 79 9.63 -1.10 -9.50
CA HIS A 79 10.18 0.15 -8.98
C HIS A 79 9.35 0.66 -7.80
N TYR A 80 8.02 0.70 -7.90
CA TYR A 80 7.15 1.14 -6.80
C TYR A 80 7.25 0.23 -5.56
N ILE A 81 7.39 -1.09 -5.77
CA ILE A 81 7.66 -2.04 -4.66
C ILE A 81 8.98 -1.67 -3.97
N LYS A 82 10.05 -1.43 -4.74
CA LYS A 82 11.36 -1.06 -4.18
C LYS A 82 11.30 0.25 -3.39
N GLN A 83 10.65 1.28 -3.92
CA GLN A 83 10.49 2.57 -3.22
C GLN A 83 9.70 2.41 -1.92
N TRP A 84 8.64 1.61 -1.94
CA TRP A 84 7.87 1.31 -0.75
C TRP A 84 8.67 0.53 0.30
N ILE A 85 9.49 -0.45 -0.10
CA ILE A 85 10.40 -1.16 0.83
C ILE A 85 11.41 -0.19 1.46
N THR A 86 12.00 0.71 0.67
CA THR A 86 12.92 1.74 1.19
C THR A 86 12.21 2.67 2.18
N HIS A 87 10.99 3.10 1.87
CA HIS A 87 10.18 3.91 2.78
C HIS A 87 9.92 3.19 4.10
N TRP A 88 9.49 1.93 4.07
CA TRP A 88 9.24 1.14 5.28
C TRP A 88 10.50 0.84 6.08
N THR A 89 11.65 0.72 5.44
CA THR A 89 12.93 0.53 6.12
C THR A 89 13.32 1.78 6.92
N ASN A 90 13.05 2.98 6.38
CA ASN A 90 13.48 4.25 6.97
C ASN A 90 12.44 4.85 7.93
N TYR A 91 11.14 4.68 7.63
CA TYR A 91 10.03 5.39 8.29
C TYR A 91 8.92 4.45 8.77
N GLY A 92 9.03 3.15 8.51
CA GLY A 92 8.03 2.17 8.93
C GLY A 92 7.92 2.10 10.45
N VAL A 93 6.70 1.91 10.95
CA VAL A 93 6.43 1.74 12.38
C VAL A 93 5.72 0.42 12.63
N THR A 94 5.96 -0.17 13.80
CA THR A 94 5.26 -1.37 14.24
C THR A 94 3.78 -1.06 14.47
N GLN A 95 2.90 -1.90 13.92
CA GLN A 95 1.45 -1.80 14.11
C GLN A 95 0.86 -3.18 14.36
N SER A 96 -0.26 -3.26 15.08
CA SER A 96 -0.92 -4.54 15.41
C SER A 96 -1.36 -5.33 14.17
N THR A 97 -1.71 -4.64 13.08
CA THR A 97 -2.22 -5.26 11.85
C THR A 97 -1.14 -5.69 10.86
N PHE A 98 0.02 -5.00 10.86
CA PHE A 98 1.14 -5.27 9.94
C PHE A 98 2.34 -5.97 10.60
N GLY A 99 2.39 -5.99 11.94
CA GLY A 99 3.59 -6.37 12.68
C GLY A 99 4.68 -5.30 12.60
N THR A 100 5.94 -5.72 12.71
CA THR A 100 7.11 -4.85 12.55
C THR A 100 7.34 -4.49 11.08
N PRO A 101 8.09 -3.41 10.79
CA PRO A 101 8.47 -3.08 9.42
C PRO A 101 9.13 -4.24 8.66
N ALA A 102 10.02 -4.98 9.32
CA ALA A 102 10.68 -6.14 8.73
C ALA A 102 9.69 -7.26 8.39
N GLN A 103 8.70 -7.52 9.25
CA GLN A 103 7.66 -8.52 8.99
C GLN A 103 6.79 -8.14 7.80
N ARG A 104 6.39 -6.87 7.70
CA ARG A 104 5.59 -6.38 6.59
C ARG A 104 6.35 -6.45 5.26
N ILE A 105 7.61 -6.02 5.24
CA ILE A 105 8.48 -6.14 4.06
C ILE A 105 8.65 -7.60 3.65
N ALA A 106 8.89 -8.49 4.61
CA ALA A 106 9.03 -9.93 4.33
C ALA A 106 7.76 -10.52 3.70
N ASN A 107 6.58 -10.10 4.16
CA ASN A 107 5.31 -10.51 3.55
C ASN A 107 5.22 -10.10 2.08
N VAL A 108 5.49 -8.83 1.76
CA VAL A 108 5.47 -8.31 0.39
C VAL A 108 6.47 -9.04 -0.51
N ARG A 109 7.70 -9.23 -0.04
CA ARG A 109 8.74 -9.98 -0.76
C ARG A 109 8.32 -11.42 -1.07
N SER A 110 7.72 -12.10 -0.09
CA SER A 110 7.27 -13.49 -0.25
C SER A 110 6.19 -13.64 -1.32
N CYS A 111 5.37 -12.61 -1.52
CA CYS A 111 4.23 -12.67 -2.43
C CYS A 111 4.59 -12.25 -3.86
N CYS A 112 5.62 -11.43 -4.08
CA CYS A 112 5.87 -10.87 -5.39
C CYS A 112 6.86 -11.67 -6.26
N ALA A 113 7.63 -12.60 -5.65
CA ALA A 113 8.72 -13.35 -6.30
C ALA A 113 9.74 -12.48 -7.07
N CYS A 114 9.78 -11.18 -6.80
CA CYS A 114 10.44 -10.19 -7.66
C CYS A 114 11.98 -10.17 -7.58
N GLY A 115 12.63 -11.00 -6.77
CA GLY A 115 14.08 -10.95 -6.56
C GLY A 115 14.62 -9.62 -5.99
N ILE A 116 13.76 -8.79 -5.37
CA ILE A 116 14.10 -7.46 -4.78
C ILE A 116 14.57 -7.59 -3.33
#